data_AF-A0A4Q3A9G6-F1
#
_entry.id   AF-A0A4Q3A9G6-F1
#
_cell.length_a   1.000
_cell.length_b   1.000
_cell.length_c   1.000
_cell.angle_alpha   90.00
_cell.angle_beta   90.00
_cell.angle_gamma   90.00
#
_symmetry.space_group_name_H-M   'P 1'
#
loop_
_entity.id
_entity.type
_entity.pdbx_description
1 polymer ?
#
loop_
_entity_poly.entity_id
_entity_poly.type
_entity_poly.pdbx_seq_one_letter_code
_entity_poly.pdbx_strand_id
1 'polypeptide(L)'
;MLKLMFSNYRGKGTNAKGLRLTNAGLQMMIPCFTHYDIPTPGERTAKTGEILYLDRNATLPYFIGAGRIVVFEGTLGMKLKLFGGDILEIIKIESL
;
A
#
# COMPACT_ATOMS: atom_id res chain seq x y z
N MET A 1 18.00 0.78 11.15
CA MET A 1 17.24 1.84 10.45
C MET A 1 16.30 1.30 9.37
N LEU A 2 16.76 0.57 8.35
CA LEU A 2 15.88 0.08 7.26
C LEU A 2 14.73 -0.84 7.71
N LYS A 3 14.99 -1.77 8.65
CA LYS A 3 13.95 -2.63 9.25
C LYS A 3 12.90 -1.86 10.07
N LEU A 4 13.23 -0.65 10.52
CA LEU A 4 12.26 0.23 11.19
C LEU A 4 11.30 0.84 10.17
N MET A 5 11.75 1.07 8.93
CA MET A 5 10.97 1.76 7.91
C MET A 5 10.14 0.81 7.04
N PHE A 6 10.73 -0.29 6.59
CA PHE A 6 10.11 -1.20 5.62
C PHE A 6 9.91 -2.61 6.18
N SER A 7 8.71 -3.14 5.97
CA SER A 7 8.30 -4.49 6.32
C SER A 7 8.78 -5.54 5.32
N ASN A 8 9.17 -5.15 4.11
CA ASN A 8 9.64 -6.04 3.04
C ASN A 8 10.80 -5.39 2.24
N TYR A 9 11.86 -4.92 2.90
CA TYR A 9 12.99 -4.30 2.20
C TYR A 9 13.65 -5.26 1.19
N ARG A 10 13.66 -4.91 -0.10
CA ARG A 10 14.17 -5.73 -1.22
C ARG A 10 15.50 -5.25 -1.82
N GLY A 11 16.22 -4.32 -1.17
CA GLY A 11 17.49 -3.78 -1.66
C GLY A 11 17.36 -2.48 -2.44
N LYS A 12 18.41 -2.12 -3.19
CA LYS A 12 18.47 -0.89 -4.02
C LYS A 12 18.36 -1.24 -5.51
N GLY A 13 17.78 -0.34 -6.32
CA GLY A 13 17.73 -0.44 -7.79
C GLY A 13 16.32 -0.33 -8.36
N THR A 14 16.19 -0.46 -9.68
CA THR A 14 14.93 -0.35 -10.45
C THR A 14 13.87 -1.40 -10.09
N ASN A 15 14.27 -2.48 -9.39
CA ASN A 15 13.39 -3.54 -8.90
C ASN A 15 12.80 -3.28 -7.50
N ALA A 16 13.12 -2.16 -6.85
CA ALA A 16 12.65 -1.84 -5.50
C ALA A 16 11.25 -1.18 -5.48
N LYS A 17 10.29 -1.76 -6.21
CA LYS A 17 8.86 -1.38 -6.15
C LYS A 17 8.15 -2.14 -5.03
N GLY A 18 6.94 -1.72 -4.66
CA GLY A 18 6.15 -2.45 -3.66
C GLY A 18 6.75 -2.44 -2.26
N LEU A 19 7.43 -1.35 -1.87
CA LEU A 19 7.99 -1.23 -0.53
C LEU A 19 6.89 -0.96 0.50
N ARG A 20 6.54 -1.99 1.25
CA ARG A 20 5.58 -1.95 2.33
C ARG A 20 6.20 -1.32 3.57
N LEU A 21 5.60 -0.24 4.04
CA LEU A 21 6.01 0.48 5.24
C LEU A 21 5.61 -0.30 6.50
N THR A 22 6.35 -0.06 7.57
CA THR A 22 5.88 -0.31 8.94
C THR A 22 5.03 0.88 9.41
N ASN A 23 4.43 0.80 10.61
CA ASN A 23 3.81 1.97 11.23
C ASN A 23 4.81 3.13 11.40
N ALA A 24 6.04 2.83 11.85
CA ALA A 24 7.06 3.87 12.04
C ALA A 24 7.48 4.50 10.70
N GLY A 25 7.63 3.69 9.65
CA GLY A 25 7.91 4.17 8.29
C GLY A 25 6.80 5.08 7.76
N LEU A 26 5.53 4.72 8.00
CA LEU A 26 4.38 5.56 7.64
C LEU A 26 4.44 6.91 8.35
N GLN A 27 4.68 6.94 9.67
CA GLN A 27 4.76 8.18 10.44
C GLN A 27 5.89 9.10 9.99
N MET A 28 6.99 8.52 9.50
CA MET A 28 8.10 9.30 8.92
C MET A 28 7.76 9.88 7.53
N MET A 29 6.91 9.20 6.76
CA MET A 29 6.59 9.62 5.39
C MET A 29 5.44 10.62 5.29
N ILE A 30 4.39 10.46 6.11
CA ILE A 30 3.17 11.31 6.07
C ILE A 30 3.50 12.82 6.08
N PRO A 31 4.41 13.34 6.93
CA PRO A 31 4.71 14.78 6.97
C PRO A 31 5.45 15.30 5.74
N CYS A 32 6.12 14.42 5.00
CA CYS A 32 7.06 14.79 3.95
C CYS A 32 6.47 14.70 2.53
N PHE A 33 5.38 13.94 2.36
CA PHE A 33 4.87 13.58 1.04
C PHE A 33 3.35 13.61 0.98
N THR A 34 2.83 14.01 -0.18
CA THR A 34 1.42 13.84 -0.52
C THR A 34 1.07 12.36 -0.50
N HIS A 35 -0.06 12.04 0.12
CA HIS A 35 -0.53 10.67 0.28
C HIS A 35 -2.04 10.62 0.20
N TYR A 36 -2.53 9.41 -0.07
CA TYR A 36 -3.94 9.07 -0.07
C TYR A 36 -4.15 8.08 1.06
N ASP A 37 -4.98 8.46 2.03
CA ASP A 37 -5.48 7.57 3.07
C ASP A 37 -6.85 7.03 2.63
N ILE A 38 -6.96 5.71 2.52
CA ILE A 38 -8.15 5.01 2.04
C ILE A 38 -8.60 4.04 3.15
N PRO A 39 -9.76 4.27 3.78
CA PRO A 39 -10.37 3.30 4.68
C PRO A 39 -10.61 1.98 3.94
N THR A 40 -10.36 0.85 4.59
CA THR A 40 -10.71 -0.47 4.06
C THR A 40 -11.92 -1.04 4.79
N PRO A 41 -12.78 -1.79 4.10
CA PRO A 41 -13.93 -2.42 4.73
C PRO A 41 -13.51 -3.46 5.78
N GLY A 42 -13.93 -3.21 7.02
CA GLY A 42 -13.69 -4.07 8.18
C GLY A 42 -12.32 -3.86 8.83
N GLU A 43 -12.29 -3.89 10.15
CA GLU A 43 -11.04 -3.99 10.92
C GLU A 43 -10.48 -5.40 10.78
N ARG A 44 -9.74 -5.65 9.71
CA ARG A 44 -9.11 -6.95 9.47
C ARG A 44 -7.65 -6.81 9.04
N THR A 45 -6.89 -7.86 9.33
CA THR A 45 -5.53 -8.01 8.81
C THR A 45 -5.57 -8.09 7.28
N ALA A 46 -4.59 -7.45 6.65
CA ALA A 46 -4.38 -7.54 5.21
C ALA A 46 -4.22 -9.01 4.77
N LYS A 47 -5.01 -9.43 3.80
CA LYS A 47 -4.87 -10.76 3.19
C LYS A 47 -3.67 -10.76 2.26
N THR A 48 -3.08 -11.94 2.07
CA THR A 48 -1.92 -12.12 1.19
C THR A 48 -2.15 -11.61 -0.23
N GLY A 49 -3.34 -11.84 -0.80
CA GLY A 49 -3.67 -11.34 -2.15
C GLY A 49 -3.65 -9.82 -2.27
N GLU A 50 -4.06 -9.11 -1.22
CA GLU A 50 -4.06 -7.64 -1.18
C GLU A 50 -2.63 -7.10 -1.09
N ILE A 51 -1.79 -7.75 -0.30
CA ILE A 51 -0.36 -7.43 -0.20
C ILE A 51 0.33 -7.67 -1.54
N LEU A 52 0.07 -8.81 -2.19
CA LEU A 52 0.66 -9.12 -3.50
C LEU A 52 0.20 -8.15 -4.58
N TYR A 53 -1.05 -7.72 -4.54
CA TYR A 53 -1.57 -6.70 -5.44
C TYR A 53 -0.84 -5.37 -5.25
N LEU A 54 -0.69 -4.90 -4.01
CA LEU A 54 0.03 -3.66 -3.72
C LEU A 54 1.52 -3.76 -4.05
N ASP A 55 2.17 -4.89 -3.76
CA ASP A 55 3.58 -5.15 -4.10
C ASP A 55 3.83 -5.03 -5.61
N ARG A 56 2.86 -5.45 -6.43
CA ARG A 56 2.96 -5.40 -7.91
C ARG A 56 2.66 -4.02 -8.48
N ASN A 57 1.65 -3.33 -7.94
CA ASN A 57 1.10 -2.13 -8.54
C ASN A 57 1.65 -0.83 -7.96
N ALA A 58 2.16 -0.83 -6.72
CA ALA A 58 2.70 0.37 -6.11
C ALA A 58 4.13 0.65 -6.59
N THR A 59 4.31 1.78 -7.28
CA THR A 59 5.64 2.25 -7.69
C THR A 59 6.36 2.98 -6.56
N LEU A 60 5.60 3.58 -5.65
CA LEU A 60 6.07 4.23 -4.43
C LEU A 60 5.76 3.37 -3.19
N PRO A 61 6.37 3.66 -2.03
CA PRO A 61 6.04 2.94 -0.80
C PRO A 61 4.55 2.99 -0.49
N TYR A 62 4.06 1.96 0.21
CA TYR A 62 2.67 1.88 0.63
C TYR A 62 2.56 1.34 2.06
N PHE A 63 1.44 1.59 2.70
CA PHE A 63 1.07 1.02 3.99
C PHE A 63 -0.27 0.31 3.87
N ILE A 64 -0.42 -0.82 4.58
CA ILE A 64 -1.71 -1.49 4.78
C ILE A 64 -1.77 -2.03 6.21
N GLY A 65 -2.85 -1.71 6.93
CA GLY A 65 -3.05 -2.15 8.31
C GLY A 65 -4.29 -1.51 8.94
N ALA A 66 -4.76 -2.07 10.06
CA ALA A 66 -5.84 -1.55 10.93
C ALA A 66 -6.94 -0.75 10.19
N GLY A 67 -7.57 -1.36 9.18
CA GLY A 67 -8.71 -0.75 8.50
C GLY A 67 -8.38 0.37 7.51
N ARG A 68 -7.11 0.52 7.07
CA ARG A 68 -6.75 1.50 6.03
C ARG A 68 -5.56 1.08 5.17
N ILE A 69 -5.51 1.69 3.98
CA ILE A 69 -4.39 1.66 3.05
C ILE A 69 -3.89 3.09 2.88
N VAL A 70 -2.58 3.29 2.94
CA VAL A 70 -1.97 4.59 2.59
C VAL A 70 -1.02 4.40 1.43
N VAL A 71 -1.21 5.17 0.36
CA VAL A 71 -0.32 5.17 -0.81
C VAL A 71 0.17 6.57 -1.10
N PHE A 72 1.40 6.66 -1.61
CA PHE A 72 2.05 7.92 -1.98
C PHE A 72 2.00 8.17 -3.49
N GLU A 73 1.22 7.38 -4.23
CA GLU A 73 1.07 7.43 -5.68
C GLU A 73 -0.36 7.82 -6.07
N GLY A 74 -0.50 8.83 -6.93
CA GLY A 74 -1.81 9.40 -7.31
C GLY A 74 -2.73 8.42 -8.04
N THR A 75 -2.24 7.79 -9.11
CA THR A 75 -3.04 6.87 -9.94
C THR A 75 -3.57 5.69 -9.13
N LEU A 76 -2.69 5.05 -8.35
CA LEU A 76 -3.09 3.95 -7.48
C LEU A 76 -4.03 4.41 -6.36
N GLY A 77 -3.78 5.58 -5.75
CA GLY A 77 -4.62 6.14 -4.70
C GLY A 77 -6.05 6.43 -5.18
N MET A 78 -6.21 7.00 -6.37
CA MET A 78 -7.53 7.21 -6.97
C MET A 78 -8.25 5.90 -7.25
N LYS A 79 -7.55 4.91 -7.81
CA LYS A 79 -8.12 3.58 -8.06
C LYS A 79 -8.61 2.95 -6.77
N LEU A 80 -7.80 2.93 -5.72
CA LEU A 80 -8.20 2.37 -4.42
C LEU A 80 -9.41 3.11 -3.83
N LYS A 81 -9.48 4.44 -3.96
CA LYS A 81 -10.64 5.22 -3.51
C LYS A 81 -11.92 4.88 -4.27
N LEU A 82 -11.84 4.69 -5.60
CA LEU A 82 -13.01 4.33 -6.42
C LEU A 82 -13.65 3.01 -5.98
N PHE A 83 -12.84 2.07 -5.51
CA PHE A 83 -13.29 0.77 -5.00
C PHE A 83 -13.47 0.74 -3.48
N GLY A 84 -13.52 1.91 -2.82
CA GLY A 84 -13.71 1.99 -1.36
C GLY A 84 -12.67 1.22 -0.54
N GLY A 85 -11.46 1.06 -1.07
CA GLY A 85 -10.39 0.26 -0.44
C GLY A 85 -10.56 -1.26 -0.56
N ASP A 86 -11.55 -1.79 -1.29
CA ASP A 86 -11.69 -3.23 -1.54
C ASP A 86 -10.78 -3.69 -2.69
N ILE A 87 -9.55 -4.06 -2.33
CA ILE A 87 -8.57 -4.59 -3.30
C ILE A 87 -9.05 -5.92 -3.91
N LEU A 88 -9.84 -6.73 -3.21
CA LEU A 88 -10.29 -8.01 -3.76
C LEU A 88 -11.31 -7.80 -4.89
N GLU A 89 -12.15 -6.78 -4.77
CA GLU A 89 -13.05 -6.38 -5.84
C GLU A 89 -12.27 -5.92 -7.08
N ILE A 90 -11.22 -5.12 -6.89
CA ILE A 90 -10.31 -4.71 -7.97
C ILE A 90 -9.71 -5.92 -8.66
N ILE A 91 -9.14 -6.85 -7.90
CA ILE A 91 -8.51 -8.07 -8.43
C ILE A 91 -9.53 -8.87 -9.25
N LYS A 92 -10.76 -9.03 -8.77
CA LYS A 92 -11.81 -9.76 -9.50
C LYS A 92 -12.09 -9.13 -10.85
N ILE A 93 -12.21 -7.81 -10.92
CA ILE A 93 -12.51 -7.08 -12.16
C ILE A 93 -11.35 -7.14 -13.15
N GLU A 94 -10.11 -7.05 -12.68
CA GLU A 94 -8.93 -7.13 -13.55
C GLU A 94 -8.55 -8.55 -13.99
N SER A 95 -9.16 -9.56 -13.36
CA SER A 95 -8.99 -10.96 -13.74
C SER A 95 -10.03 -11.43 -14.78
N LEU A 96 -10.97 -10.55 -15.16
CA LEU A 96 -11.95 -10.74 -16.25
C LEU A 96 -11.38 -10.18 -17.55
#